data_AF-A0A7Y5KFT0-F1
#
_entry.id   AF-A0A7Y5KFT0-F1
#
_cell.length_a   1.000
_cell.length_b   1.000
_cell.length_c   1.000
_cell.angle_alpha   90.00
_cell.angle_beta   90.00
_cell.angle_gamma   90.00
#
_symmetry.space_group_name_H-M   'P 1'
#
loop_
_entity.id
_entity.type
_entity.pdbx_description
1 polymer ?
#
loop_
_entity_poly.entity_id
_entity_poly.type
_entity_poly.pdbx_seq_one_letter_code
_entity_poly.pdbx_strand_id
1 'polypeptide(L)'
;MPDVQKFPAWTADQPAESLQSVYQWAVQNTEAQIGWYKRNTGSKRRGSQFMRASAILFAALGALCPLLDAAGFMPAVATLFGKSWSGNHALAQWGYVFFAIAAAIVGFDRYFGLSTCWMRFIVTQMALEKALKEFQYDWLILQAQQAEHTVTLLQKA
;
A
#
# COMPACT_ATOMS: atom_id res chain seq x y z
N MET A 1 8.38 -10.50 -6.85
CA MET A 1 7.25 -10.88 -7.72
C MET A 1 7.08 -12.39 -7.54
N PRO A 2 5.86 -12.94 -7.48
CA PRO A 2 5.69 -14.39 -7.47
C PRO A 2 6.28 -14.98 -8.76
N ASP A 3 6.78 -16.21 -8.68
CA ASP A 3 7.25 -16.93 -9.87
C ASP A 3 6.09 -17.12 -10.84
N VAL A 4 6.35 -16.79 -12.11
CA VAL A 4 5.37 -17.01 -13.18
C VAL A 4 5.24 -18.50 -13.37
N GLN A 5 4.08 -19.06 -13.01
CA GLN A 5 3.78 -20.46 -13.30
C GLN A 5 3.93 -20.70 -14.81
N LYS A 6 4.51 -21.85 -15.18
CA LYS A 6 4.66 -22.21 -16.59
C LYS A 6 3.27 -22.33 -17.25
N PHE A 7 3.11 -21.71 -18.42
CA PHE A 7 1.87 -21.78 -19.19
C PHE A 7 1.55 -23.24 -19.58
N PRO A 8 0.30 -23.70 -19.44
CA PRO A 8 -0.08 -25.08 -19.78
C PRO A 8 0.04 -25.34 -21.28
N ALA A 9 0.33 -26.59 -21.64
CA ALA A 9 0.37 -27.00 -23.04
C ALA A 9 -1.04 -27.10 -23.63
N TRP A 10 -1.19 -26.71 -24.90
CA TRP A 10 -2.46 -26.85 -25.63
C TRP A 10 -2.50 -28.19 -26.36
N THR A 11 -3.54 -28.98 -26.13
CA THR A 11 -3.73 -30.28 -26.78
C THR A 11 -5.04 -30.27 -27.59
N ALA A 12 -4.92 -30.43 -28.91
CA ALA A 12 -6.03 -30.27 -29.85
C ALA A 12 -7.04 -31.43 -29.84
N ASP A 13 -6.64 -32.60 -29.35
CA ASP A 13 -7.46 -33.79 -29.12
C ASP A 13 -8.47 -33.60 -27.99
N GLN A 14 -8.12 -32.81 -26.97
CA GLN A 14 -8.94 -32.55 -25.79
C GLN A 14 -9.05 -31.04 -25.52
N PRO A 15 -9.79 -30.31 -26.38
CA PRO A 15 -9.88 -28.86 -26.30
C PRO A 15 -10.55 -28.36 -25.02
N ALA A 16 -11.53 -29.10 -24.49
CA ALA A 16 -12.22 -28.73 -23.24
C ALA A 16 -11.28 -28.77 -22.02
N GLU A 17 -10.47 -29.82 -21.89
CA GLU A 17 -9.48 -29.93 -20.81
C GLU A 17 -8.37 -28.90 -20.94
N SER A 18 -7.89 -28.68 -22.17
CA SER A 18 -6.88 -27.65 -22.46
C SER A 18 -7.39 -26.26 -22.07
N LEU A 19 -8.61 -25.91 -22.45
CA LEU A 19 -9.23 -24.64 -22.07
C LEU A 19 -9.37 -24.49 -20.55
N GLN A 20 -9.81 -25.55 -19.86
CA GLN A 20 -9.93 -25.54 -18.40
C GLN A 20 -8.57 -25.33 -17.71
N SER A 21 -7.50 -25.95 -18.23
CA SER A 21 -6.14 -25.76 -17.71
C SER A 21 -5.63 -24.33 -17.89
N VAL A 22 -5.92 -23.71 -19.05
CA VAL A 22 -5.56 -22.32 -19.35
C VAL A 22 -6.32 -21.37 -18.42
N TYR A 23 -7.62 -21.61 -18.21
CA TYR A 23 -8.43 -20.86 -17.26
C TYR A 23 -7.85 -20.95 -15.84
N GLN A 24 -7.57 -22.16 -15.34
CA GLN A 24 -7.00 -22.36 -14.01
C GLN A 24 -5.65 -21.68 -13.85
N TRP A 25 -4.77 -21.78 -14.84
CA TRP A 25 -3.48 -21.10 -14.84
C TRP A 25 -3.65 -19.58 -14.78
N ALA A 26 -4.54 -19.01 -15.58
CA ALA A 26 -4.79 -17.57 -15.60
C ALA A 26 -5.31 -17.05 -14.25
N VAL A 27 -6.23 -17.79 -13.63
CA VAL A 27 -6.76 -17.48 -12.29
C VAL A 27 -5.65 -17.56 -11.24
N GLN A 28 -4.94 -18.68 -11.14
CA GLN A 28 -3.91 -18.89 -10.11
C GLN A 28 -2.77 -17.88 -10.24
N ASN A 29 -2.30 -17.63 -11.47
CA ASN A 29 -1.24 -16.65 -11.70
C ASN A 29 -1.69 -15.24 -11.28
N THR A 30 -2.92 -14.84 -11.63
CA THR A 30 -3.44 -13.51 -11.26
C THR A 30 -3.66 -13.38 -9.75
N GLU A 31 -4.19 -14.41 -9.09
CA GLU A 31 -4.34 -14.47 -7.63
C GLU A 31 -2.99 -14.38 -6.91
N ALA A 32 -1.96 -15.06 -7.42
CA ALA A 32 -0.61 -14.98 -6.88
C ALA A 32 -0.07 -13.54 -6.97
N GLN A 33 -0.26 -12.86 -8.10
CA GLN A 33 0.13 -11.46 -8.27
C GLN A 33 -0.62 -10.56 -7.29
N ILE A 34 -1.95 -10.66 -7.21
CA ILE A 34 -2.78 -9.91 -6.25
C ILE A 34 -2.28 -10.13 -4.83
N GLY A 35 -2.01 -11.38 -4.45
CA GLY A 35 -1.48 -11.75 -3.13
C GLY A 35 -0.12 -11.11 -2.84
N TRP A 36 0.76 -11.03 -3.84
CA TRP A 36 2.04 -10.33 -3.70
C TRP A 36 1.85 -8.82 -3.48
N TYR A 37 0.96 -8.16 -4.24
CA TYR A 37 0.61 -6.75 -4.03
C TYR A 37 0.01 -6.50 -2.64
N LYS A 38 -0.88 -7.37 -2.15
CA LYS A 38 -1.45 -7.29 -0.79
C LYS A 38 -0.39 -7.39 0.30
N ARG A 39 0.57 -8.33 0.19
CA ARG A 39 1.62 -8.50 1.20
C ARG A 39 2.67 -7.39 1.15
N ASN A 40 2.99 -6.89 -0.04
CA ASN A 40 4.08 -5.93 -0.23
C ASN A 40 3.67 -4.44 0.00
N THR A 41 2.38 -4.15 0.18
CA THR A 41 1.89 -2.79 0.41
C THR A 41 2.07 -2.29 1.86
N GLY A 42 2.10 -3.19 2.85
CA GLY A 42 2.12 -2.85 4.28
C GLY A 42 3.42 -2.20 4.79
N SER A 43 4.58 -2.49 4.17
CA SER A 43 5.86 -1.86 4.54
C SER A 43 5.92 -0.38 4.11
N LYS A 44 5.33 -0.06 2.95
CA LYS A 44 5.30 1.30 2.40
C LYS A 44 4.31 2.21 3.13
N ARG A 45 3.18 1.66 3.58
CA ARG A 45 2.20 2.37 4.42
C ARG A 45 2.81 2.81 5.76
N ARG A 46 3.61 1.93 6.38
CA ARG A 46 4.30 2.23 7.64
C ARG A 46 5.34 3.34 7.49
N GLY A 47 6.06 3.41 6.37
CA GLY A 47 6.99 4.50 6.09
C GLY A 47 6.32 5.89 6.09
N SER A 48 5.19 6.05 5.38
CA SER A 48 4.49 7.34 5.35
C SER A 48 3.79 7.68 6.68
N GLN A 49 3.28 6.67 7.39
CA GLN A 49 2.72 6.87 8.74
C GLN A 49 3.79 7.27 9.76
N PHE A 50 4.98 6.66 9.69
CA PHE A 50 6.12 7.04 10.53
C PHE A 50 6.52 8.49 10.26
N MET A 51 6.64 8.88 8.98
CA MET A 51 6.98 10.24 8.58
C MET A 51 5.99 11.28 9.13
N ARG A 52 4.68 10.99 9.04
CA ARG A 52 3.62 11.84 9.61
C ARG A 52 3.67 11.89 11.14
N ALA A 53 3.90 10.75 11.80
CA ALA A 53 4.04 10.70 13.24
C ALA A 53 5.27 11.50 13.72
N SER A 54 6.40 11.41 13.03
CA SER A 54 7.60 12.20 13.29
C SER A 54 7.33 13.70 13.10
N ALA A 55 6.65 14.10 12.02
CA ALA A 55 6.29 15.50 11.79
C ALA A 55 5.39 16.06 12.91
N ILE A 56 4.35 15.30 13.32
CA ILE A 56 3.47 15.70 14.42
C ILE A 56 4.24 15.79 15.74
N LEU A 57 5.13 14.81 16.01
CA LEU A 57 5.96 14.80 17.21
C LEU A 57 6.86 16.04 17.26
N PHE A 58 7.58 16.34 16.18
CA PHE A 58 8.46 17.51 16.12
C PHE A 58 7.69 18.84 16.16
N ALA A 59 6.53 18.93 15.52
CA ALA A 59 5.67 20.10 15.61
C ALA A 59 5.15 20.30 17.04
N ALA A 60 4.74 19.22 17.72
CA ALA A 60 4.30 19.26 19.12
C ALA A 60 5.45 19.67 20.05
N LEU A 61 6.65 19.10 19.87
CA LEU A 61 7.85 19.49 20.63
C LEU A 61 8.24 20.95 20.39
N GLY A 62 8.16 21.43 19.15
CA GLY A 62 8.40 22.83 18.78
C GLY A 62 7.38 23.78 19.42
N ALA A 63 6.10 23.38 19.48
CA ALA A 63 5.04 24.16 20.12
C ALA A 63 5.13 24.15 21.66
N LEU A 64 5.60 23.05 22.26
CA LEU A 64 5.73 22.90 23.71
C LEU A 64 6.94 23.67 24.27
N CYS A 65 8.00 23.87 23.48
CA CYS A 65 9.20 24.62 23.90
C CYS A 65 8.87 26.02 24.49
N PRO A 66 8.15 26.92 23.80
CA PRO A 66 7.81 28.24 24.36
C PRO A 66 6.84 28.17 25.55
N LEU A 67 5.98 27.15 25.62
CA LEU A 67 5.06 26.94 26.76
C LEU A 67 5.81 26.49 28.03
N LEU A 68 6.82 25.63 27.88
CA LEU A 68 7.64 25.16 29.00
C LEU A 68 8.58 26.24 29.54
N ASP A 69 9.05 27.13 28.65
CA ASP A 69 9.77 28.34 29.03
C ASP A 69 8.86 29.29 29.84
N ALA A 70 7.68 29.60 29.29
CA ALA A 70 6.70 30.47 29.95
C ALA A 70 6.19 29.91 31.30
N ALA A 71 6.12 28.59 31.45
CA ALA A 71 5.67 27.92 32.67
C ALA A 71 6.78 27.70 33.72
N GLY A 72 8.04 28.07 33.43
CA GLY A 72 9.16 27.94 34.38
C GLY A 72 9.67 26.52 34.61
N PHE A 73 9.23 25.53 33.83
CA PHE A 73 9.71 24.14 33.90
C PHE A 73 11.07 23.92 33.23
N MET A 74 11.63 24.97 32.62
CA MET A 74 12.85 24.92 31.81
C MET A 74 14.09 24.34 32.53
N PRO A 75 14.34 24.61 33.83
CA PRO A 75 15.48 24.01 34.55
C PRO A 75 15.39 22.48 34.66
N ALA A 76 14.19 21.93 34.85
CA ALA A 76 13.96 20.49 34.98
C ALA A 76 14.09 19.76 33.64
N VAL A 77 13.68 20.39 32.54
CA VAL A 77 13.83 19.82 31.20
C VAL A 77 15.30 19.84 30.75
N ALA A 78 16.03 20.93 31.03
CA ALA A 78 17.46 21.02 30.72
C ALA A 78 18.30 19.95 31.45
N THR A 79 17.90 19.54 32.66
CA THR A 79 18.56 18.43 33.37
C THR A 79 18.34 17.06 32.72
N LEU A 80 17.24 16.86 32.00
CA LEU A 80 16.97 15.59 31.29
C LEU A 80 17.79 15.42 30.01
N PHE A 81 18.08 16.53 29.31
CA PHE A 81 18.82 16.53 28.04
C PHE A 81 20.30 16.95 28.18
N GLY A 82 20.75 17.21 29.43
CA GLY A 82 22.12 17.55 29.78
C GLY A 82 22.40 19.06 29.79
N LYS A 83 23.34 19.47 30.65
CA LYS A 83 23.71 20.89 30.90
C LYS A 83 24.15 21.68 29.66
N SER A 84 24.45 21.03 28.54
CA SER A 84 24.82 21.68 27.28
C SER A 84 23.68 22.49 26.64
N TRP A 85 22.43 22.23 27.03
CA TRP A 85 21.24 22.96 26.55
C TRP A 85 20.95 24.24 27.37
N SER A 86 21.73 24.52 28.43
CA SER A 86 21.54 25.62 29.38
C SER A 86 22.23 26.92 28.93
N GLY A 87 21.84 27.46 27.76
CA GLY A 87 22.15 28.84 27.38
C GLY A 87 20.93 29.74 27.63
N ASN A 88 21.12 30.95 28.19
CA ASN A 88 20.07 31.84 28.72
C ASN A 88 18.87 32.16 27.80
N HIS A 89 18.92 31.87 26.49
CA HIS A 89 17.79 32.05 25.56
C HIS A 89 17.71 30.96 24.48
N ALA A 90 18.43 29.83 24.65
CA ALA A 90 18.65 28.91 23.55
C ALA A 90 17.39 28.11 23.16
N LEU A 91 16.59 27.68 24.14
CA LEU A 91 15.57 26.63 23.91
C LEU A 91 14.31 27.12 23.19
N ALA A 92 13.87 28.36 23.45
CA ALA A 92 12.79 28.98 22.69
C ALA A 92 13.17 29.09 21.20
N GLN A 93 14.45 29.35 20.89
CA GLN A 93 14.95 29.40 19.52
C GLN A 93 15.04 28.00 18.87
N TRP A 94 15.36 26.96 19.65
CA TRP A 94 15.29 25.56 19.19
C TRP A 94 13.86 25.11 18.83
N GLY A 95 12.83 25.75 19.39
CA GLY A 95 11.44 25.55 18.95
C GLY A 95 11.25 25.79 17.44
N TYR A 96 11.86 26.84 16.89
CA TYR A 96 11.85 27.10 15.44
C TYR A 96 12.61 26.04 14.65
N VAL A 97 13.69 25.48 15.21
CA VAL A 97 14.44 24.37 14.59
C VAL A 97 13.56 23.11 14.52
N PHE A 98 12.81 22.79 15.57
CA PHE A 98 11.86 21.68 15.56
C PHE A 98 10.73 21.89 14.55
N PHE A 99 10.20 23.11 14.43
CA PHE A 99 9.24 23.44 13.37
C PHE A 99 9.85 23.32 11.96
N ALA A 100 11.08 23.76 11.76
CA ALA A 100 11.78 23.63 10.48
C ALA A 100 12.02 22.15 10.13
N ILE A 101 12.38 21.31 11.09
CA ILE A 101 12.52 19.86 10.91
C ILE A 101 11.17 19.23 10.59
N ALA A 102 10.09 19.59 11.29
CA ALA A 102 8.75 19.12 11.00
C ALA A 102 8.31 19.50 9.57
N ALA A 103 8.56 20.75 9.16
CA ALA A 103 8.27 21.23 7.82
C ALA A 103 9.11 20.50 6.75
N ALA A 104 10.40 20.25 7.02
CA ALA A 104 11.28 19.50 6.13
C ALA A 104 10.81 18.04 5.97
N ILE A 105 10.36 17.39 7.05
CA ILE A 105 9.81 16.02 7.02
C ILE A 105 8.54 15.96 6.18
N VAL A 106 7.63 16.93 6.35
CA VAL A 106 6.40 17.03 5.54
C VAL A 106 6.71 17.31 4.08
N GLY A 107 7.64 18.24 3.82
CA GLY A 107 8.13 18.55 2.48
C GLY A 107 8.75 17.33 1.81
N PHE A 108 9.52 16.54 2.55
CA PHE A 108 10.14 15.31 2.05
C PHE A 108 9.10 14.23 1.70
N ASP A 109 8.10 13.96 2.56
CA ASP A 109 7.01 13.00 2.23
C ASP A 109 6.27 13.42 0.95
N ARG A 110 6.06 14.73 0.76
CA ARG A 110 5.41 15.30 -0.43
C ARG A 110 6.29 15.24 -1.67
N TYR A 111 7.58 15.52 -1.56
CA TYR A 111 8.53 15.54 -2.68
C TYR A 111 8.85 14.12 -3.18
N PHE A 112 9.07 13.19 -2.25
CA PHE A 112 9.35 11.79 -2.60
C PHE A 112 8.09 10.99 -2.92
N GLY A 113 6.89 11.54 -2.68
CA GLY A 113 5.63 10.94 -3.11
C GLY A 113 5.41 9.54 -2.51
N LEU A 114 5.94 9.28 -1.31
CA LEU A 114 5.85 7.97 -0.66
C LEU A 114 4.39 7.53 -0.48
N SER A 115 3.51 8.50 -0.23
CA SER A 115 2.05 8.35 -0.19
C SER A 115 1.45 8.02 -1.57
N THR A 116 1.92 8.65 -2.64
CA THR A 116 1.51 8.36 -4.03
C THR A 116 1.97 6.97 -4.48
N CYS A 117 3.16 6.54 -4.07
CA CYS A 117 3.68 5.22 -4.41
C CYS A 117 2.75 4.11 -3.89
N TRP A 118 2.33 4.16 -2.63
CA TRP A 118 1.37 3.19 -2.08
C TRP A 118 0.04 3.21 -2.84
N MET A 119 -0.49 4.38 -3.15
CA MET A 119 -1.76 4.50 -3.86
C MET A 119 -1.70 3.88 -5.26
N ARG A 120 -0.58 4.05 -5.99
CA ARG A 120 -0.38 3.36 -7.29
C ARG A 120 -0.42 1.85 -7.13
N PHE A 121 0.21 1.29 -6.10
CA PHE A 121 0.17 -0.16 -5.82
C PHE A 121 -1.25 -0.65 -5.53
N ILE A 122 -2.03 0.10 -4.74
CA ILE A 122 -3.43 -0.25 -4.42
C ILE A 122 -4.32 -0.19 -5.66
N VAL A 123 -4.18 0.86 -6.48
CA VAL A 123 -4.95 0.99 -7.73
C VAL A 123 -4.63 -0.18 -8.68
N THR A 124 -3.36 -0.55 -8.83
CA THR A 124 -2.99 -1.74 -9.64
C THR A 124 -3.58 -3.02 -9.07
N GLN A 125 -3.54 -3.22 -7.75
CA GLN A 125 -4.15 -4.38 -7.12
C GLN A 125 -5.67 -4.44 -7.38
N MET A 126 -6.38 -3.32 -7.21
CA MET A 126 -7.83 -3.24 -7.47
C MET A 126 -8.15 -3.49 -8.94
N ALA A 127 -7.33 -2.97 -9.86
CA ALA A 127 -7.49 -3.23 -11.29
C ALA A 127 -7.33 -4.73 -11.62
N LEU A 128 -6.36 -5.41 -11.01
CA LEU A 128 -6.18 -6.87 -11.16
C LEU A 128 -7.35 -7.66 -10.56
N GLU A 129 -7.82 -7.29 -9.36
CA GLU A 129 -8.97 -7.93 -8.73
C GLU A 129 -10.25 -7.77 -9.57
N LYS A 130 -10.46 -6.58 -10.16
CA LYS A 130 -11.58 -6.31 -11.06
C LYS A 130 -11.48 -7.16 -12.33
N ALA A 131 -10.32 -7.15 -12.99
CA ALA A 131 -10.11 -7.90 -14.22
C ALA A 131 -10.25 -9.42 -14.01
N LEU A 132 -9.77 -9.95 -12.88
CA LEU A 132 -9.95 -11.36 -12.52
C LEU A 132 -11.43 -11.72 -12.36
N LYS A 133 -12.21 -10.88 -11.68
CA LYS A 133 -13.65 -11.11 -11.49
C LYS A 133 -14.41 -11.03 -12.80
N GLU A 134 -14.12 -10.05 -13.65
CA GLU A 134 -14.72 -9.93 -14.99
C GLU A 134 -14.43 -11.19 -15.82
N PHE A 135 -13.17 -11.63 -15.86
CA PHE A 135 -12.78 -12.86 -16.54
C PHE A 135 -13.52 -14.11 -16.02
N GLN A 136 -13.67 -14.25 -14.70
CA GLN A 136 -14.41 -15.37 -14.10
C GLN A 136 -15.90 -15.33 -14.45
N TYR A 137 -16.52 -14.15 -14.47
CA TYR A 137 -17.92 -14.02 -14.85
C TYR A 137 -18.15 -14.31 -16.33
N ASP A 138 -17.30 -13.78 -17.21
CA ASP A 138 -17.38 -14.04 -18.65
C ASP A 138 -17.23 -15.54 -18.93
N TRP A 139 -16.32 -16.22 -18.22
CA TRP A 139 -16.16 -17.66 -18.31
C TRP A 139 -17.43 -18.43 -17.92
N LEU A 140 -18.07 -18.04 -16.82
CA LEU A 140 -19.32 -18.67 -16.36
C LEU A 140 -20.48 -18.44 -17.34
N ILE A 141 -20.57 -17.25 -17.94
CA ILE A 141 -21.58 -16.93 -18.96
C ILE A 141 -21.39 -17.83 -20.19
N LEU A 142 -20.17 -17.98 -20.69
CA LEU A 142 -19.87 -18.84 -21.84
C LEU A 142 -20.20 -20.32 -21.57
N GLN A 143 -19.88 -20.80 -20.36
CA GLN A 143 -20.22 -22.16 -19.94
C GLN A 143 -21.74 -22.38 -19.87
N ALA A 144 -22.49 -21.41 -19.34
CA ALA A 144 -23.95 -21.48 -19.29
C ALA A 144 -24.57 -21.52 -20.70
N GLN A 145 -24.09 -20.68 -21.62
CA GLN A 145 -24.54 -20.67 -23.03
C GLN A 145 -24.26 -21.99 -23.74
N GLN A 146 -23.09 -22.59 -23.51
CA GLN A 146 -22.75 -23.88 -24.08
C GLN A 146 -23.66 -25.01 -23.54
N ALA A 147 -23.98 -24.98 -22.25
CA ALA A 147 -24.89 -25.94 -21.64
C ALA A 147 -26.30 -25.84 -22.23
N GLU A 148 -26.84 -24.62 -22.37
CA GLU A 148 -28.15 -24.39 -23.01
C GLU A 148 -28.21 -24.90 -24.45
N HIS A 149 -27.17 -24.61 -25.24
CA HIS A 149 -27.09 -25.07 -26.63
C HIS A 149 -27.07 -26.60 -26.70
N THR A 150 -26.32 -27.26 -25.81
CA THR A 150 -26.23 -28.73 -25.75
C THR A 150 -27.58 -29.36 -25.40
N VAL A 151 -28.29 -28.82 -24.40
CA VAL A 151 -29.63 -29.28 -24.03
C VAL A 151 -30.62 -29.13 -25.20
N THR A 152 -30.56 -28.01 -25.92
CA THR A 152 -31.43 -27.74 -27.07
C THR A 152 -31.22 -28.75 -28.21
N LEU A 153 -29.98 -29.17 -28.46
CA LEU A 153 -29.67 -30.19 -29.46
C LEU A 153 -30.24 -31.56 -29.07
N LEU A 154 -30.14 -31.93 -27.80
CA LEU A 154 -30.66 -33.22 -27.29
C LEU A 154 -32.19 -33.29 -27.33
N GLN A 155 -32.89 -32.17 -27.24
CA GLN A 155 -34.36 -32.13 -27.34
C GLN A 155 -34.88 -32.24 -28.78
N LYS A 156 -34.04 -31.97 -29.78
CA LYS A 156 -34.40 -32.00 -31.22
C LYS A 156 -33.98 -33.29 -31.92
N ALA A 157 -33.15 -34.12 -31.28
CA ALA A 157 -32.71 -35.43 -31.77
C ALA A 157 -33.70 -36.53 -31.33
#